data_AF-A0A6B2FXH3-F1
#
_entry.id   AF-A0A6B2FXH3-F1
#
_cell.length_a   1.000
_cell.length_b   1.000
_cell.length_c   1.000
_cell.angle_alpha   90.00
_cell.angle_beta   90.00
_cell.angle_gamma   90.00
#
_symmetry.space_group_name_H-M   'P 1'
#
loop_
_entity.id
_entity.type
_entity.pdbx_description
1 polymer ?
#
loop_
_entity_poly.entity_id
_entity_poly.type
_entity_poly.pdbx_seq_one_letter_code
_entity_poly.pdbx_strand_id
1 'polypeptide(L)'
;RMSYRIYQFPIKVQVEHAIAKECHFVGSILANYLDLSDDSNYLKFHQIKTNCALWFFSVGKYKDCFEIFQELKTDIASVVNLIPGILLHEFPPQVELKRQSRIQFPILRGGDLELAIRDLMNYLIDIRLALPHRDPDDFRYNITTNMLLRCYILVNHQMVLPFLSLCKNSCLVEEIEQLLKEHQLYKELSYYYSFKSLHCQAISMIQTLKNNPEFEVFITIFFETTQISSIDILCQYFQSLLDKQPDLVFKFISKNLSKFCIQNLEKLTRFVFDKMPTYEAQYLDLVVNEWEIIDPWYHNLYILSKIGVMELMLKEYYLTHFKYIRPGDEEGLLGDEHKQLLELLVNNPYYEPNKVISKLSYTNFYYERLIVYDKLKQNRIAFENYLNRLSDHVLLEQFCLEQYSINKARKYCLEQCSEPFFLLTELYFELANQENKFEKIGIELFF
;
A
#
# COMPACT_ATOMS: atom_id res chain seq x y z
N ARG A 1 -23.19 56.80 -61.35
CA ARG A 1 -22.35 56.22 -60.27
C ARG A 1 -22.72 56.95 -58.98
N MET A 2 -23.49 56.33 -58.08
CA MET A 2 -23.75 56.92 -56.77
C MET A 2 -22.47 56.83 -55.94
N SER A 3 -21.87 57.98 -55.63
CA SER A 3 -20.76 58.08 -54.70
C SER A 3 -21.32 58.07 -53.28
N TYR A 4 -21.26 56.94 -52.58
CA TYR A 4 -21.55 56.90 -51.15
C TYR A 4 -20.44 57.63 -50.39
N ARG A 5 -20.78 58.72 -49.70
CA ARG A 5 -19.89 59.38 -48.73
C ARG A 5 -20.12 58.76 -47.36
N ILE A 6 -19.07 58.22 -46.76
CA ILE A 6 -19.11 57.74 -45.37
C ILE A 6 -19.08 58.98 -44.48
N TYR A 7 -20.20 59.26 -43.80
CA TYR A 7 -20.25 60.31 -42.78
C TYR A 7 -19.64 59.80 -41.47
N GLN A 8 -18.79 60.61 -40.82
CA GLN A 8 -18.33 60.33 -39.46
C GLN A 8 -19.49 60.52 -38.49
N PHE A 9 -20.10 59.43 -38.07
CA PHE A 9 -21.08 59.43 -36.99
C PHE A 9 -20.37 59.45 -35.62
N PRO A 10 -20.93 60.11 -34.59
CA PRO A 10 -20.38 60.04 -33.24
C PRO A 10 -20.29 58.59 -32.76
N ILE A 11 -19.17 58.20 -32.16
CA ILE A 11 -18.89 56.82 -31.71
C ILE A 11 -19.99 56.31 -30.78
N LYS A 12 -20.53 57.16 -29.90
CA LYS A 12 -21.66 56.83 -29.01
C LYS A 12 -22.91 56.35 -29.77
N VAL A 13 -23.24 56.99 -30.89
CA VAL A 13 -24.40 56.62 -31.73
C VAL A 13 -24.12 55.34 -32.51
N GLN A 14 -22.88 55.13 -32.96
CA GLN A 14 -22.47 53.90 -33.63
C GLN A 14 -22.52 52.69 -32.68
N VAL A 15 -22.11 52.88 -31.42
CA VAL A 15 -22.20 51.87 -30.35
C VAL A 15 -23.66 51.52 -30.07
N GLU A 16 -24.53 52.51 -29.90
CA GLU A 16 -25.97 52.27 -29.65
C GLU A 16 -26.65 51.55 -30.81
N HIS A 17 -26.26 51.87 -32.05
CA HIS A 17 -26.73 51.17 -33.22
C HIS A 17 -26.19 49.73 -33.32
N ALA A 18 -24.95 49.49 -32.91
CA ALA A 18 -24.37 48.14 -32.86
C ALA A 18 -25.05 47.26 -31.80
N ILE A 19 -25.43 47.83 -30.65
CA ILE A 19 -26.24 47.14 -29.64
C ILE A 19 -27.62 46.82 -30.20
N ALA A 20 -28.29 47.78 -30.84
CA ALA A 20 -29.63 47.62 -31.38
C ALA A 20 -29.70 46.57 -32.51
N LYS A 21 -28.62 46.42 -33.28
CA LYS A 21 -28.50 45.45 -34.37
C LYS A 21 -27.83 44.14 -33.96
N GLU A 22 -27.55 43.92 -32.68
CA GLU A 22 -26.88 42.72 -32.15
C GLU A 22 -25.55 42.41 -32.89
N CYS A 23 -24.86 43.45 -33.36
CA CYS A 23 -23.59 43.33 -34.07
C CYS A 23 -22.44 43.25 -33.06
N HIS A 24 -22.34 42.13 -32.34
CA HIS A 24 -21.50 41.98 -31.15
C HIS A 24 -20.00 42.25 -31.40
N PHE A 25 -19.44 41.76 -32.51
CA PHE A 25 -18.02 41.96 -32.86
C PHE A 25 -17.68 43.43 -33.13
N VAL A 26 -18.47 44.09 -33.97
CA VAL A 26 -18.29 45.52 -34.32
C VAL A 26 -18.53 46.38 -33.08
N GLY A 27 -19.54 46.05 -32.27
CA GLY A 27 -19.79 46.70 -30.99
C GLY A 27 -18.59 46.62 -30.04
N SER A 28 -17.93 45.46 -29.92
CA SER A 28 -16.74 45.29 -29.09
C SER A 28 -15.56 46.17 -29.52
N ILE A 29 -15.32 46.28 -30.83
CA ILE A 29 -14.28 47.16 -31.38
C ILE A 29 -14.60 48.63 -31.10
N LEU A 30 -15.86 49.03 -31.33
CA LEU A 30 -16.31 50.40 -31.08
C LEU A 30 -16.27 50.76 -29.59
N ALA A 31 -16.53 49.78 -28.71
CA ALA A 31 -16.50 49.97 -27.27
C ALA A 31 -15.11 50.39 -26.75
N ASN A 32 -14.02 49.90 -27.37
CA ASN A 32 -12.65 50.30 -27.01
C ASN A 32 -12.37 51.81 -27.17
N TYR A 33 -13.19 52.52 -27.97
CA TYR A 33 -13.06 53.96 -28.21
C TYR A 33 -13.99 54.81 -27.33
N LEU A 34 -14.68 54.21 -26.35
CA LEU A 34 -15.48 54.94 -25.37
C LEU A 34 -14.59 55.48 -24.25
N ASP A 35 -14.91 56.69 -23.78
CA ASP A 35 -14.26 57.25 -22.59
C ASP A 35 -14.71 56.48 -21.34
N LEU A 36 -13.80 55.69 -20.79
CA LEU A 36 -14.04 54.83 -19.62
C LEU A 36 -14.06 55.60 -18.29
N SER A 37 -13.80 56.91 -18.30
CA SER A 37 -13.94 57.79 -17.12
C SER A 37 -15.40 58.05 -16.73
N ASP A 38 -16.33 57.86 -17.66
CA ASP A 38 -17.77 57.99 -17.39
C ASP A 38 -18.33 56.62 -16.94
N ASP A 39 -18.92 56.54 -15.74
CA ASP A 39 -19.52 55.31 -15.21
C ASP A 39 -20.56 54.68 -16.16
N SER A 40 -21.33 55.51 -16.88
CA SER A 40 -22.33 55.03 -17.84
C SER A 40 -21.71 54.40 -19.09
N ASN A 41 -20.59 54.93 -19.58
CA ASN A 41 -19.86 54.35 -20.71
C ASN A 41 -19.11 53.09 -20.28
N TYR A 42 -18.59 53.06 -19.05
CA TYR A 42 -17.97 51.89 -18.45
C TYR A 42 -18.94 50.70 -18.36
N LEU A 43 -20.17 50.93 -17.88
CA LEU A 43 -21.21 49.90 -17.85
C LEU A 43 -21.58 49.40 -19.26
N LYS A 44 -21.72 50.32 -20.24
CA LYS A 44 -21.98 49.96 -21.64
C LYS A 44 -20.83 49.15 -22.23
N PHE A 45 -19.58 49.53 -21.96
CA PHE A 45 -18.38 48.80 -22.38
C PHE A 45 -18.40 47.36 -21.87
N HIS A 46 -18.61 47.18 -20.57
CA HIS A 46 -18.70 45.86 -19.94
C HIS A 46 -19.81 45.00 -20.53
N GLN A 47 -21.01 45.58 -20.72
CA GLN A 47 -22.15 44.86 -21.31
C GLN A 47 -21.87 44.41 -22.75
N ILE A 48 -21.31 45.28 -23.59
CA ILE A 48 -21.03 44.98 -25.00
C ILE A 48 -19.95 43.90 -25.11
N LYS A 49 -18.86 44.04 -24.36
CA LYS A 49 -17.77 43.06 -24.35
C LYS A 49 -18.22 41.71 -23.81
N THR A 50 -19.02 41.70 -22.74
CA THR A 50 -19.62 40.47 -22.20
C THR A 50 -20.50 39.78 -23.25
N ASN A 51 -21.38 40.52 -23.93
CA ASN A 51 -22.22 39.96 -25.00
C ASN A 51 -21.39 39.45 -26.18
N CYS A 52 -20.28 40.10 -26.51
CA CYS A 52 -19.35 39.64 -27.54
C CYS A 52 -18.65 38.33 -27.14
N ALA A 53 -18.18 38.22 -25.89
CA ALA A 53 -17.60 36.99 -25.36
C ALA A 53 -18.61 35.82 -25.40
N LEU A 54 -19.86 36.07 -24.98
CA LEU A 54 -20.93 35.07 -25.04
C LEU A 54 -21.29 34.65 -26.47
N TRP A 55 -21.21 35.56 -27.43
CA TRP A 55 -21.38 35.24 -28.84
C TRP A 55 -20.22 34.39 -29.39
N PHE A 56 -18.97 34.71 -29.04
CA PHE A 56 -17.83 33.86 -29.40
C PHE A 56 -17.96 32.45 -28.83
N PHE A 57 -18.47 32.34 -27.60
CA PHE A 57 -18.76 31.05 -26.97
C PHE A 57 -19.82 30.27 -27.75
N SER A 58 -20.91 30.91 -28.20
CA SER A 58 -21.97 30.22 -28.94
C SER A 58 -21.52 29.75 -30.33
N VAL A 59 -20.55 30.43 -30.93
CA VAL A 59 -19.94 30.07 -32.23
C VAL A 59 -18.83 29.02 -32.09
N GLY A 60 -18.44 28.64 -30.86
CA GLY A 60 -17.37 27.66 -30.60
C GLY A 60 -15.95 28.22 -30.67
N LYS A 61 -15.79 29.55 -30.66
CA LYS A 61 -14.49 30.23 -30.58
C LYS A 61 -14.14 30.50 -29.13
N TYR A 62 -13.80 29.44 -28.39
CA TYR A 62 -13.60 29.52 -26.94
C TYR A 62 -12.37 30.36 -26.52
N LYS A 63 -11.29 30.33 -27.30
CA LYS A 63 -10.09 31.15 -27.02
C LYS A 63 -10.41 32.64 -27.01
N ASP A 64 -10.97 33.16 -28.11
CA ASP A 64 -11.36 34.57 -28.25
C ASP A 64 -12.36 34.99 -27.15
N CYS A 65 -13.24 34.08 -26.75
CA CYS A 65 -14.18 34.27 -25.66
C CYS A 65 -13.46 34.49 -24.31
N PHE A 66 -12.54 33.60 -23.94
CA PHE A 66 -11.84 33.66 -22.65
C PHE A 66 -10.84 34.82 -22.58
N GLU A 67 -10.22 35.22 -23.69
CA GLU A 67 -9.38 36.43 -23.74
C GLU A 67 -10.16 37.69 -23.37
N ILE A 68 -11.40 37.82 -23.85
CA ILE A 68 -12.27 38.96 -23.49
C ILE A 68 -12.65 38.88 -22.01
N PHE A 69 -12.96 37.71 -21.47
CA PHE A 69 -13.27 37.56 -20.04
C PHE A 69 -12.07 37.88 -19.14
N GLN A 70 -10.86 37.57 -19.60
CA GLN A 70 -9.63 37.96 -18.92
C GLN A 70 -9.41 39.47 -18.93
N GLU A 71 -9.66 40.14 -20.07
CA GLU A 71 -9.61 41.61 -20.21
C GLU A 71 -10.58 42.28 -19.23
N LEU A 72 -11.79 41.74 -19.12
CA LEU A 72 -12.84 42.26 -18.25
C LEU A 72 -12.65 41.91 -16.76
N LYS A 73 -11.73 40.99 -16.43
CA LYS A 73 -11.54 40.43 -15.08
C LYS A 73 -12.84 39.90 -14.48
N THR A 74 -13.65 39.24 -15.30
CA THR A 74 -14.91 38.64 -14.85
C THR A 74 -14.69 37.54 -13.82
N ASP A 75 -15.67 37.34 -12.94
CA ASP A 75 -15.65 36.29 -11.93
C ASP A 75 -15.47 34.89 -12.55
N ILE A 76 -14.56 34.10 -11.98
CA ILE A 76 -14.14 32.80 -12.51
C ILE A 76 -15.30 31.81 -12.49
N ALA A 77 -16.06 31.75 -11.38
CA ALA A 77 -17.21 30.85 -11.25
C ALA A 77 -18.29 31.17 -12.29
N SER A 78 -18.52 32.45 -12.55
CA SER A 78 -19.45 32.93 -13.58
C SER A 78 -19.04 32.50 -15.00
N VAL A 79 -17.75 32.53 -15.32
CA VAL A 79 -17.21 32.06 -16.61
C VAL A 79 -17.28 30.53 -16.72
N VAL A 80 -16.89 29.80 -15.66
CA VAL A 80 -16.92 28.33 -15.63
C VAL A 80 -18.34 27.79 -15.77
N ASN A 81 -19.35 28.48 -15.23
CA ASN A 81 -20.77 28.13 -15.36
C ASN A 81 -21.28 28.14 -16.83
N LEU A 82 -20.51 28.69 -17.76
CA LEU A 82 -20.81 28.57 -19.19
C LEU A 82 -20.73 27.11 -19.67
N ILE A 83 -19.79 26.33 -19.14
CA ILE A 83 -19.60 24.92 -19.50
C ILE A 83 -20.30 24.02 -18.48
N PRO A 84 -21.17 23.09 -18.93
CA PRO A 84 -21.89 22.22 -18.02
C PRO A 84 -20.95 21.24 -17.30
N GLY A 85 -21.21 20.99 -16.01
CA GLY A 85 -20.56 19.90 -15.25
C GLY A 85 -19.18 20.22 -14.66
N ILE A 86 -18.65 21.44 -14.84
CA ILE A 86 -17.36 21.86 -14.27
C ILE A 86 -17.53 22.65 -12.96
N LEU A 87 -18.62 23.41 -12.83
CA LEU A 87 -18.83 24.24 -11.66
C LEU A 87 -19.01 23.37 -10.40
N LEU A 88 -18.25 23.70 -9.36
CA LEU A 88 -18.33 23.11 -8.02
C LEU A 88 -19.42 23.79 -7.18
N HIS A 89 -20.09 23.04 -6.31
CA HIS A 89 -21.22 23.56 -5.54
C HIS A 89 -20.79 24.61 -4.51
N GLU A 90 -19.58 24.48 -4.00
CA GLU A 90 -19.00 25.42 -3.03
C GLU A 90 -18.67 26.80 -3.62
N PHE A 91 -18.63 26.91 -4.95
CA PHE A 91 -18.29 28.14 -5.65
C PHE A 91 -19.43 28.58 -6.60
N PRO A 92 -20.54 29.13 -6.06
CA PRO A 92 -21.63 29.61 -6.89
C PRO A 92 -21.19 30.83 -7.73
N PRO A 93 -21.72 30.98 -8.94
CA PRO A 93 -21.42 32.13 -9.78
C PRO A 93 -22.02 33.38 -9.15
N GLN A 94 -21.25 34.46 -9.09
CA GLN A 94 -21.79 35.76 -8.68
C GLN A 94 -22.83 36.28 -9.67
N VAL A 95 -22.64 35.95 -10.96
CA VAL A 95 -23.51 36.38 -12.04
C VAL A 95 -23.80 35.23 -13.00
N GLU A 96 -25.08 34.96 -13.25
CA GLU A 96 -25.49 34.01 -14.28
C GLU A 96 -25.49 34.67 -15.67
N LEU A 97 -24.32 34.64 -16.32
CA LEU A 97 -24.10 35.24 -17.64
C LEU A 97 -25.10 34.73 -18.71
N LYS A 98 -25.53 33.46 -18.62
CA LYS A 98 -26.52 32.88 -19.54
C LYS A 98 -27.89 33.57 -19.46
N ARG A 99 -28.32 34.02 -18.28
CA ARG A 99 -29.63 34.66 -18.09
C ARG A 99 -29.65 36.13 -18.52
N GLN A 100 -28.48 36.77 -18.57
CA GLN A 100 -28.35 38.18 -18.91
C GLN A 100 -28.31 38.44 -20.42
N SER A 101 -28.03 37.41 -21.22
CA SER A 101 -27.96 37.52 -22.67
C SER A 101 -29.15 36.85 -23.36
N ARG A 102 -29.54 37.37 -24.53
CA ARG A 102 -30.55 36.75 -25.40
C ARG A 102 -29.96 35.68 -26.33
N ILE A 103 -28.70 35.33 -26.14
CA ILE A 103 -27.93 34.46 -27.03
C ILE A 103 -28.34 33.02 -26.77
N GLN A 104 -28.60 32.27 -27.85
CA GLN A 104 -28.84 30.83 -27.76
C GLN A 104 -27.52 30.11 -27.62
N PHE A 105 -27.40 29.31 -26.55
CA PHE A 105 -26.20 28.51 -26.30
C PHE A 105 -26.34 27.12 -26.93
N PRO A 106 -25.33 26.64 -27.66
CA PRO A 106 -25.33 25.27 -28.16
C PRO A 106 -25.27 24.28 -27.00
N ILE A 107 -25.89 23.11 -27.20
CA ILE A 107 -25.79 22.00 -26.25
C ILE A 107 -24.42 21.36 -26.44
N LEU A 108 -23.47 21.69 -25.56
CA LEU A 108 -22.11 21.13 -25.60
C LEU A 108 -22.12 19.64 -25.24
N ARG A 109 -21.68 18.78 -26.17
CA ARG A 109 -21.51 17.33 -25.97
C ARG A 109 -20.31 16.81 -26.74
N GLY A 110 -19.65 15.76 -26.23
CA GLY A 110 -18.55 15.09 -26.92
C GLY A 110 -17.38 16.04 -27.21
N GLY A 111 -16.87 16.03 -28.45
CA GLY A 111 -15.68 16.79 -28.84
C GLY A 111 -15.78 18.31 -28.63
N ASP A 112 -16.97 18.91 -28.80
CA ASP A 112 -17.15 20.35 -28.57
C ASP A 112 -16.99 20.70 -27.08
N LEU A 113 -17.42 19.80 -26.18
CA LEU A 113 -17.24 19.94 -24.75
C LEU A 113 -15.76 19.81 -24.37
N GLU A 114 -15.04 18.84 -24.94
CA GLU A 114 -13.60 18.65 -24.71
C GLU A 114 -12.78 19.85 -25.20
N LEU A 115 -13.11 20.41 -26.36
CA LEU A 115 -12.48 21.62 -26.89
C LEU A 115 -12.72 22.82 -25.99
N ALA A 116 -13.95 23.01 -25.51
CA ALA A 116 -14.30 24.07 -24.58
C ALA A 116 -13.56 23.93 -23.25
N ILE A 117 -13.48 22.71 -22.70
CA ILE A 117 -12.73 22.43 -21.47
C ILE A 117 -11.23 22.71 -21.67
N ARG A 118 -10.65 22.31 -22.82
CA ARG A 118 -9.23 22.55 -23.09
C ARG A 118 -8.88 24.02 -23.16
N ASP A 119 -9.69 24.82 -23.84
CA ASP A 119 -9.44 26.26 -23.91
C ASP A 119 -9.74 26.94 -22.55
N LEU A 120 -10.70 26.42 -21.76
CA LEU A 120 -10.90 26.85 -20.37
C LEU A 120 -9.70 26.52 -19.48
N MET A 121 -9.07 25.35 -19.65
CA MET A 121 -7.86 24.99 -18.90
C MET A 121 -6.74 26.01 -19.13
N ASN A 122 -6.51 26.43 -20.37
CA ASN A 122 -5.50 27.45 -20.69
C ASN A 122 -5.81 28.77 -19.96
N TYR A 123 -7.06 29.22 -20.01
CA TYR A 123 -7.53 30.40 -19.29
C TYR A 123 -7.29 30.31 -17.77
N LEU A 124 -7.64 29.17 -17.15
CA LEU A 124 -7.41 28.95 -15.71
C LEU A 124 -5.93 28.88 -15.36
N ILE A 125 -5.08 28.32 -16.23
CA ILE A 125 -3.63 28.29 -16.06
C ILE A 125 -3.07 29.72 -16.10
N ASP A 126 -3.49 30.53 -17.06
CA ASP A 126 -3.04 31.92 -17.20
C ASP A 126 -3.43 32.76 -15.97
N ILE A 127 -4.64 32.57 -15.44
CA ILE A 127 -5.06 33.19 -14.18
C ILE A 127 -4.16 32.72 -13.03
N ARG A 128 -3.92 31.41 -12.91
CA ARG A 128 -3.09 30.85 -11.84
C ARG A 128 -1.65 31.40 -11.89
N LEU A 129 -1.09 31.60 -13.08
CA LEU A 129 0.24 32.16 -13.27
C LEU A 129 0.30 33.66 -12.98
N ALA A 130 -0.79 34.39 -13.22
CA ALA A 130 -0.90 35.81 -12.94
C ALA A 130 -1.11 36.15 -11.45
N LEU A 131 -1.47 35.18 -10.61
CA LEU A 131 -1.66 35.39 -9.18
C LEU A 131 -0.30 35.57 -8.46
N PRO A 132 -0.09 36.66 -7.72
CA PRO A 132 1.20 36.99 -7.09
C PRO A 132 1.53 36.10 -5.89
N HIS A 133 0.50 35.61 -5.18
CA HIS A 133 0.63 34.74 -4.02
C HIS A 133 -0.01 33.39 -4.35
N ARG A 134 0.78 32.31 -4.23
CA ARG A 134 0.27 30.93 -4.30
C ARG A 134 -0.15 30.46 -2.91
N ASP A 135 -0.82 31.35 -2.19
CA ASP A 135 -1.23 31.10 -0.82
C ASP A 135 -2.47 30.22 -0.84
N PRO A 136 -2.49 29.11 -0.09
CA PRO A 136 -3.62 28.19 -0.02
C PRO A 136 -4.87 28.83 0.62
N ASP A 137 -4.74 29.99 1.25
CA ASP A 137 -5.85 30.75 1.85
C ASP A 137 -6.47 31.77 0.87
N ASP A 138 -5.85 32.00 -0.29
CA ASP A 138 -6.44 32.87 -1.31
C ASP A 138 -7.61 32.16 -2.00
N PHE A 139 -8.80 32.72 -1.80
CA PHE A 139 -10.04 32.26 -2.42
C PHE A 139 -9.94 32.13 -3.94
N ARG A 140 -9.27 33.06 -4.63
CA ARG A 140 -9.10 33.02 -6.09
C ARG A 140 -8.20 31.88 -6.53
N TYR A 141 -7.13 31.65 -5.78
CA TYR A 141 -6.22 30.53 -6.02
C TYR A 141 -6.94 29.20 -5.81
N ASN A 142 -7.76 29.08 -4.77
CA ASN A 142 -8.52 27.86 -4.46
C ASN A 142 -9.57 27.55 -5.52
N ILE A 143 -10.39 28.52 -5.94
CA ILE A 143 -11.36 28.31 -7.03
C ILE A 143 -10.63 27.83 -8.28
N THR A 144 -9.59 28.55 -8.70
CA THR A 144 -8.85 28.23 -9.92
C THR A 144 -8.24 26.83 -9.84
N THR A 145 -7.67 26.45 -8.69
CA THR A 145 -7.07 25.14 -8.46
C THR A 145 -8.08 24.01 -8.54
N ASN A 146 -9.22 24.13 -7.85
CA ASN A 146 -10.22 23.07 -7.80
C ASN A 146 -10.95 22.91 -9.15
N MET A 147 -11.25 24.02 -9.83
CA MET A 147 -11.85 23.98 -11.18
C MET A 147 -10.90 23.38 -12.21
N LEU A 148 -9.60 23.70 -12.13
CA LEU A 148 -8.58 23.15 -13.02
C LEU A 148 -8.39 21.64 -12.80
N LEU A 149 -8.39 21.18 -11.55
CA LEU A 149 -8.36 19.75 -11.23
C LEU A 149 -9.57 19.02 -11.83
N ARG A 150 -10.78 19.59 -11.70
CA ARG A 150 -11.99 19.03 -12.31
C ARG A 150 -11.89 18.96 -13.84
N CYS A 151 -11.32 19.97 -14.48
CA CYS A 151 -11.06 19.93 -15.92
C CYS A 151 -10.07 18.81 -16.32
N TYR A 152 -9.01 18.59 -15.52
CA TYR A 152 -8.09 17.47 -15.75
C TYR A 152 -8.76 16.12 -15.58
N ILE A 153 -9.62 15.95 -14.56
CA ILE A 153 -10.39 14.72 -14.37
C ILE A 153 -11.33 14.47 -15.55
N LEU A 154 -11.87 15.50 -16.20
CA LEU A 154 -12.80 15.32 -17.32
C LEU A 154 -12.13 15.04 -18.68
N VAL A 155 -10.93 15.58 -18.92
CA VAL A 155 -10.29 15.57 -20.26
C VAL A 155 -8.90 14.94 -20.28
N ASN A 156 -8.13 15.04 -19.20
CA ASN A 156 -6.74 14.56 -19.17
C ASN A 156 -6.35 13.94 -17.83
N HIS A 157 -6.68 12.66 -17.67
CA HIS A 157 -6.40 11.89 -16.46
C HIS A 157 -4.90 11.82 -16.13
N GLN A 158 -4.01 11.90 -17.13
CA GLN A 158 -2.55 11.80 -16.91
C GLN A 158 -1.99 12.96 -16.09
N MET A 159 -2.63 14.13 -16.14
CA MET A 159 -2.18 15.33 -15.42
C MET A 159 -2.70 15.42 -14.00
N VAL A 160 -3.64 14.53 -13.61
CA VAL A 160 -4.25 14.53 -12.28
C VAL A 160 -3.19 14.29 -11.20
N LEU A 161 -2.35 13.27 -11.36
CA LEU A 161 -1.31 12.93 -10.37
C LEU A 161 -0.25 14.02 -10.17
N PRO A 162 0.41 14.53 -11.24
CA PRO A 162 1.35 15.64 -11.10
C PRO A 162 0.70 16.85 -10.41
N PHE A 163 -0.54 17.18 -10.76
CA PHE A 163 -1.23 18.33 -10.21
C PHE A 163 -1.60 18.17 -8.73
N LEU A 164 -2.07 16.99 -8.32
CA LEU A 164 -2.38 16.66 -6.92
C LEU A 164 -1.13 16.74 -6.03
N SER A 165 0.04 16.32 -6.54
CA SER A 165 1.30 16.37 -5.80
C SER A 165 1.75 17.81 -5.45
N LEU A 166 1.37 18.79 -6.28
CA LEU A 166 1.71 20.20 -6.12
C LEU A 166 0.70 20.94 -5.22
N CYS A 167 -0.54 20.46 -5.13
CA CYS A 167 -1.63 21.12 -4.41
C CYS A 167 -1.83 20.56 -3.00
N LYS A 168 -0.73 20.34 -2.26
CA LYS A 168 -0.74 19.71 -0.93
C LYS A 168 -1.65 20.42 0.10
N ASN A 169 -1.90 21.72 -0.04
CA ASN A 169 -2.48 22.52 1.05
C ASN A 169 -3.90 23.08 0.86
N SER A 170 -4.57 22.94 -0.30
CA SER A 170 -5.90 23.56 -0.46
C SER A 170 -6.80 22.88 -1.49
N CYS A 171 -7.38 21.75 -1.10
CA CYS A 171 -8.30 21.02 -1.97
C CYS A 171 -9.53 20.65 -1.16
N LEU A 172 -10.71 20.86 -1.75
CA LEU A 172 -11.99 20.41 -1.22
C LEU A 172 -12.01 18.89 -1.27
N VAL A 173 -11.70 18.27 -0.12
CA VAL A 173 -11.44 16.83 -0.02
C VAL A 173 -12.65 16.02 -0.49
N GLU A 174 -13.85 16.42 -0.05
CA GLU A 174 -15.08 15.67 -0.26
C GLU A 174 -15.53 15.67 -1.73
N GLU A 175 -15.52 16.82 -2.39
CA GLU A 175 -15.94 16.92 -3.80
C GLU A 175 -14.94 16.25 -4.75
N ILE A 176 -13.63 16.35 -4.48
CA ILE A 176 -12.61 15.67 -5.30
C ILE A 176 -12.69 14.16 -5.11
N GLU A 177 -12.88 13.71 -3.88
CA GLU A 177 -13.10 12.30 -3.57
C GLU A 177 -14.33 11.77 -4.32
N GLN A 178 -15.43 12.52 -4.34
CA GLN A 178 -16.63 12.16 -5.09
C GLN A 178 -16.35 12.11 -6.61
N LEU A 179 -15.65 13.11 -7.15
CA LEU A 179 -15.32 13.15 -8.58
C LEU A 179 -14.44 11.99 -9.03
N LEU A 180 -13.40 11.67 -8.25
CA LEU A 180 -12.52 10.54 -8.55
C LEU A 180 -13.30 9.22 -8.49
N LYS A 181 -14.28 9.08 -7.60
CA LYS A 181 -15.16 7.90 -7.55
C LYS A 181 -16.09 7.80 -8.74
N GLU A 182 -16.72 8.91 -9.15
CA GLU A 182 -17.61 8.96 -10.32
C GLU A 182 -16.88 8.55 -11.61
N HIS A 183 -15.61 8.95 -11.74
CA HIS A 183 -14.77 8.62 -12.89
C HIS A 183 -13.96 7.32 -12.75
N GLN A 184 -14.16 6.55 -11.67
CA GLN A 184 -13.45 5.29 -11.38
C GLN A 184 -11.91 5.43 -11.37
N LEU A 185 -11.39 6.61 -11.01
CA LEU A 185 -9.96 6.91 -10.94
C LEU A 185 -9.38 6.50 -9.57
N TYR A 186 -9.40 5.20 -9.29
CA TYR A 186 -9.01 4.68 -7.97
C TYR A 186 -7.50 4.80 -7.72
N LYS A 187 -6.66 4.67 -8.76
CA LYS A 187 -5.20 4.84 -8.61
C LYS A 187 -4.85 6.25 -8.14
N GLU A 188 -5.46 7.24 -8.77
CA GLU A 188 -5.30 8.66 -8.46
C GLU A 188 -5.82 8.98 -7.06
N LEU A 189 -6.94 8.37 -6.67
CA LEU A 189 -7.50 8.48 -5.33
C LEU A 189 -6.58 7.90 -4.25
N SER A 190 -5.89 6.78 -4.55
CA SER A 190 -4.91 6.17 -3.65
C SER A 190 -3.74 7.14 -3.36
N TYR A 191 -3.15 7.72 -4.40
CA TYR A 191 -2.13 8.77 -4.25
C TYR A 191 -2.67 10.01 -3.54
N TYR A 192 -3.92 10.40 -3.79
CA TYR A 192 -4.53 11.54 -3.13
C TYR A 192 -4.61 11.36 -1.60
N TYR A 193 -5.11 10.20 -1.16
CA TYR A 193 -5.17 9.90 0.27
C TYR A 193 -3.78 9.82 0.91
N SER A 194 -2.78 9.32 0.18
CA SER A 194 -1.40 9.27 0.70
C SER A 194 -0.79 10.66 0.82
N PHE A 195 -0.98 11.56 -0.16
CA PHE A 195 -0.50 12.94 -0.08
C PHE A 195 -1.17 13.76 1.03
N LYS A 196 -2.45 13.50 1.32
CA LYS A 196 -3.23 14.23 2.33
C LYS A 196 -3.20 13.60 3.72
N SER A 197 -2.52 12.46 3.90
CA SER A 197 -2.52 11.68 5.16
C SER A 197 -3.92 11.27 5.65
N LEU A 198 -4.87 11.08 4.72
CA LEU A 198 -6.27 10.75 5.00
C LEU A 198 -6.47 9.24 5.13
N HIS A 199 -5.80 8.64 6.12
CA HIS A 199 -5.76 7.19 6.28
C HIS A 199 -7.15 6.57 6.55
N CYS A 200 -8.00 7.23 7.35
CA CYS A 200 -9.33 6.70 7.68
C CYS A 200 -10.26 6.63 6.47
N GLN A 201 -10.21 7.61 5.58
CA GLN A 201 -11.03 7.65 4.35
C GLN A 201 -10.50 6.64 3.32
N ALA A 202 -9.18 6.47 3.23
CA ALA A 202 -8.61 5.39 2.43
C ALA A 202 -9.11 4.01 2.89
N ILE A 203 -9.17 3.77 4.21
CA ILE A 203 -9.66 2.50 4.77
C ILE A 203 -11.14 2.28 4.44
N SER A 204 -12.00 3.27 4.63
CA SER A 204 -13.42 3.13 4.28
C SER A 204 -13.60 2.88 2.78
N MET A 205 -12.74 3.46 1.93
CA MET A 205 -12.75 3.18 0.50
C MET A 205 -12.25 1.79 0.15
N ILE A 206 -11.24 1.29 0.83
CA ILE A 206 -10.81 -0.10 0.65
C ILE A 206 -11.96 -1.03 1.01
N GLN A 207 -12.76 -0.70 2.02
CA GLN A 207 -13.95 -1.49 2.34
C GLN A 207 -15.03 -1.47 1.25
N THR A 208 -15.21 -0.36 0.54
CA THR A 208 -16.20 -0.28 -0.56
C THR A 208 -15.68 -0.94 -1.84
N LEU A 209 -14.38 -0.85 -2.11
CA LEU A 209 -13.73 -1.44 -3.28
C LEU A 209 -13.47 -2.94 -3.16
N LYS A 210 -13.89 -3.56 -2.05
CA LYS A 210 -13.74 -4.98 -1.71
C LYS A 210 -14.07 -6.00 -2.83
N ASN A 211 -14.85 -5.65 -3.85
CA ASN A 211 -15.23 -6.55 -4.96
C ASN A 211 -14.70 -6.10 -6.34
N ASN A 212 -13.93 -5.00 -6.40
CA ASN A 212 -13.45 -4.43 -7.65
C ASN A 212 -12.05 -4.96 -8.02
N PRO A 213 -11.73 -5.16 -9.31
CA PRO A 213 -10.41 -5.62 -9.74
C PRO A 213 -9.30 -4.59 -9.44
N GLU A 214 -9.65 -3.32 -9.31
CA GLU A 214 -8.70 -2.23 -9.01
C GLU A 214 -8.32 -2.16 -7.53
N PHE A 215 -8.93 -2.97 -6.67
CA PHE A 215 -8.64 -3.06 -5.25
C PHE A 215 -7.17 -3.37 -4.97
N GLU A 216 -6.60 -4.36 -5.65
CA GLU A 216 -5.20 -4.75 -5.42
C GLU A 216 -4.24 -3.61 -5.79
N VAL A 217 -4.49 -2.93 -6.91
CA VAL A 217 -3.67 -1.83 -7.38
C VAL A 217 -3.77 -0.60 -6.46
N PHE A 218 -4.99 -0.30 -6.00
CA PHE A 218 -5.24 0.78 -5.04
C PHE A 218 -4.43 0.58 -3.77
N ILE A 219 -4.47 -0.63 -3.23
CA ILE A 219 -3.77 -1.03 -2.02
C ILE A 219 -2.27 -0.93 -2.21
N THR A 220 -1.71 -1.59 -3.24
CA THR A 220 -0.26 -1.58 -3.45
C THR A 220 0.30 -0.16 -3.53
N ILE A 221 -0.37 0.72 -4.27
CA ILE A 221 0.04 2.13 -4.41
C ILE A 221 -0.08 2.87 -3.08
N PHE A 222 -1.19 2.68 -2.37
CA PHE A 222 -1.44 3.39 -1.12
C PHE A 222 -0.34 3.07 -0.10
N PHE A 223 0.01 1.79 0.03
CA PHE A 223 1.00 1.40 1.02
C PHE A 223 2.44 1.66 0.61
N GLU A 224 2.80 1.60 -0.67
CA GLU A 224 4.14 2.00 -1.12
C GLU A 224 4.40 3.49 -0.88
N THR A 225 3.35 4.31 -0.96
CA THR A 225 3.47 5.77 -0.86
C THR A 225 3.24 6.32 0.54
N THR A 226 2.51 5.59 1.39
CA THR A 226 2.24 6.04 2.76
C THR A 226 3.39 5.68 3.70
N GLN A 227 4.06 6.70 4.23
CA GLN A 227 4.85 6.56 5.45
C GLN A 227 3.90 6.47 6.64
N ILE A 228 3.36 5.27 6.89
CA ILE A 228 2.38 5.09 7.96
C ILE A 228 3.10 5.27 9.30
N SER A 229 2.75 6.35 9.98
CA SER A 229 3.36 6.77 11.24
C SER A 229 2.84 6.01 12.45
N SER A 230 1.69 5.31 12.35
CA SER A 230 1.11 4.54 13.45
C SER A 230 0.72 3.12 13.03
N ILE A 231 1.26 2.13 13.74
CA ILE A 231 0.98 0.71 13.51
C ILE A 231 -0.43 0.32 13.95
N ASP A 232 -1.05 1.07 14.85
CA ASP A 232 -2.43 0.79 15.27
C ASP A 232 -3.42 0.99 14.09
N ILE A 233 -3.15 1.95 13.19
CA ILE A 233 -3.92 2.13 11.94
C ILE A 233 -3.65 0.99 10.97
N LEU A 234 -2.40 0.52 10.87
CA LEU A 234 -2.03 -0.66 10.07
C LEU A 234 -2.76 -1.92 10.55
N CYS A 235 -2.84 -2.15 11.86
CA CYS A 235 -3.53 -3.31 12.41
C CYS A 235 -5.04 -3.26 12.14
N GLN A 236 -5.69 -2.10 12.33
CA GLN A 236 -7.10 -1.92 11.96
C GLN A 236 -7.32 -2.16 10.46
N TYR A 237 -6.36 -1.70 9.64
CA TYR A 237 -6.37 -1.92 8.22
C TYR A 237 -6.30 -3.41 7.85
N PHE A 238 -5.27 -4.12 8.35
CA PHE A 238 -5.12 -5.54 8.10
C PHE A 238 -6.35 -6.30 8.55
N GLN A 239 -6.91 -5.98 9.73
CA GLN A 239 -8.12 -6.61 10.24
C GLN A 239 -9.29 -6.53 9.24
N SER A 240 -9.41 -5.42 8.50
CA SER A 240 -10.46 -5.26 7.50
C SER A 240 -10.25 -6.07 6.20
N LEU A 241 -9.00 -6.49 5.93
CA LEU A 241 -8.60 -7.26 4.76
C LEU A 241 -8.58 -8.78 4.99
N LEU A 242 -8.39 -9.22 6.23
CA LEU A 242 -8.20 -10.63 6.58
C LEU A 242 -9.34 -11.53 6.14
N ASP A 243 -10.58 -11.02 6.14
CA ASP A 243 -11.77 -11.78 5.75
C ASP A 243 -11.77 -12.21 4.27
N LYS A 244 -10.93 -11.59 3.43
CA LYS A 244 -10.96 -11.79 1.96
C LYS A 244 -9.68 -12.38 1.40
N GLN A 245 -8.54 -11.80 1.72
CA GLN A 245 -7.25 -12.15 1.12
C GLN A 245 -6.12 -12.05 2.16
N PRO A 246 -5.99 -13.05 3.06
CA PRO A 246 -4.93 -13.08 4.05
C PRO A 246 -3.53 -13.18 3.40
N ASP A 247 -3.41 -13.80 2.23
CA ASP A 247 -2.14 -13.89 1.47
C ASP A 247 -1.58 -12.51 1.09
N LEU A 248 -2.44 -11.57 0.70
CA LEU A 248 -2.00 -10.20 0.34
C LEU A 248 -1.53 -9.44 1.57
N VAL A 249 -2.21 -9.61 2.71
CA VAL A 249 -1.80 -9.03 4.00
C VAL A 249 -0.42 -9.54 4.38
N PHE A 250 -0.20 -10.85 4.26
CA PHE A 250 1.09 -11.45 4.58
C PHE A 250 2.21 -11.00 3.62
N LYS A 251 1.95 -10.98 2.31
CA LYS A 251 2.89 -10.48 1.29
C LYS A 251 3.25 -9.01 1.52
N PHE A 252 2.32 -8.24 2.08
CA PHE A 252 2.57 -6.86 2.45
C PHE A 252 3.48 -6.77 3.68
N ILE A 253 3.19 -7.54 4.72
CA ILE A 253 4.00 -7.62 5.94
C ILE A 253 5.45 -7.98 5.58
N SER A 254 5.65 -8.99 4.73
CA SER A 254 7.00 -9.44 4.33
C SER A 254 7.80 -8.37 3.58
N LYS A 255 7.18 -7.66 2.62
CA LYS A 255 7.90 -6.71 1.76
C LYS A 255 8.20 -5.36 2.39
N ASN A 256 7.29 -4.82 3.21
CA ASN A 256 7.30 -3.38 3.53
C ASN A 256 7.59 -3.05 4.99
N LEU A 257 7.59 -4.02 5.90
CA LEU A 257 7.72 -3.75 7.35
C LEU A 257 9.14 -3.93 7.91
N SER A 258 10.08 -4.49 7.13
CA SER A 258 11.47 -4.76 7.56
C SER A 258 12.21 -3.52 8.09
N LYS A 259 11.87 -2.31 7.62
CA LYS A 259 12.53 -1.05 8.03
C LYS A 259 11.80 -0.25 9.12
N PHE A 260 10.51 -0.48 9.33
CA PHE A 260 9.65 0.35 10.18
C PHE A 260 9.33 -0.27 11.54
N CYS A 261 9.42 -1.60 11.68
CA CYS A 261 8.70 -2.31 12.74
C CYS A 261 9.52 -2.82 13.92
N ILE A 262 10.85 -2.66 13.99
CA ILE A 262 11.61 -3.19 15.15
C ILE A 262 11.04 -2.67 16.48
N GLN A 263 10.62 -1.39 16.54
CA GLN A 263 10.07 -0.77 17.74
C GLN A 263 8.66 -1.25 18.12
N ASN A 264 7.92 -1.87 17.21
CA ASN A 264 6.51 -2.25 17.39
C ASN A 264 6.25 -3.71 17.00
N LEU A 265 7.31 -4.50 16.87
CA LEU A 265 7.31 -5.89 16.45
C LEU A 265 6.41 -6.74 17.34
N GLU A 266 6.38 -6.47 18.64
CA GLU A 266 5.55 -7.19 19.61
C GLU A 266 4.05 -7.02 19.31
N LYS A 267 3.61 -5.80 18.97
CA LYS A 267 2.20 -5.53 18.60
C LYS A 267 1.80 -6.23 17.31
N LEU A 268 2.68 -6.19 16.30
CA LEU A 268 2.46 -6.86 15.01
C LEU A 268 2.41 -8.37 15.19
N THR A 269 3.30 -8.93 16.01
CA THR A 269 3.37 -10.37 16.28
C THR A 269 2.12 -10.87 16.99
N ARG A 270 1.63 -10.13 18.00
CA ARG A 270 0.32 -10.41 18.63
C ARG A 270 -0.81 -10.40 17.61
N PHE A 271 -0.83 -9.41 16.72
CA PHE A 271 -1.85 -9.32 15.68
C PHE A 271 -1.82 -10.54 14.74
N VAL A 272 -0.63 -10.95 14.27
CA VAL A 272 -0.48 -12.13 13.40
C VAL A 272 -0.94 -13.39 14.14
N PHE A 273 -0.56 -13.58 15.40
CA PHE A 273 -0.93 -14.78 16.16
C PHE A 273 -2.45 -14.85 16.43
N ASP A 274 -3.06 -13.72 16.78
CA ASP A 274 -4.49 -13.67 17.11
C ASP A 274 -5.38 -13.81 15.87
N LYS A 275 -4.93 -13.32 14.71
CA LYS A 275 -5.78 -13.16 13.52
C LYS A 275 -5.38 -13.98 12.30
N MET A 276 -4.13 -14.46 12.24
CA MET A 276 -3.55 -15.22 11.12
C MET A 276 -2.70 -16.41 11.60
N PRO A 277 -3.28 -17.37 12.35
CA PRO A 277 -2.52 -18.48 12.91
C PRO A 277 -1.87 -19.38 11.84
N THR A 278 -2.45 -19.45 10.63
CA THR A 278 -1.89 -20.24 9.51
C THR A 278 -0.56 -19.69 8.98
N TYR A 279 -0.31 -18.39 9.15
CA TYR A 279 0.92 -17.74 8.69
C TYR A 279 1.94 -17.56 9.80
N GLU A 280 1.67 -18.07 11.02
CA GLU A 280 2.55 -17.90 12.18
C GLU A 280 3.99 -18.39 11.89
N ALA A 281 4.13 -19.63 11.40
CA ALA A 281 5.44 -20.22 11.10
C ALA A 281 6.16 -19.46 9.98
N GLN A 282 5.43 -19.00 8.95
CA GLN A 282 6.00 -18.22 7.85
C GLN A 282 6.41 -16.82 8.31
N TYR A 283 5.61 -16.18 9.16
CA TYR A 283 5.93 -14.88 9.75
C TYR A 283 7.20 -14.95 10.61
N LEU A 284 7.29 -15.97 11.46
CA LEU A 284 8.44 -16.16 12.33
C LEU A 284 9.71 -16.51 11.53
N ASP A 285 9.57 -17.21 10.40
CA ASP A 285 10.66 -17.44 9.46
C ASP A 285 11.20 -16.13 8.87
N LEU A 286 10.31 -15.24 8.40
CA LEU A 286 10.69 -13.90 7.94
C LEU A 286 11.39 -13.09 9.04
N VAL A 287 10.84 -13.11 10.26
CA VAL A 287 11.37 -12.34 11.40
C VAL A 287 12.77 -12.80 11.79
N VAL A 288 13.00 -14.11 11.83
CA VAL A 288 14.29 -14.68 12.26
C VAL A 288 15.32 -14.65 11.14
N ASN A 289 14.95 -15.09 9.92
CA ASN A 289 15.89 -15.31 8.83
C ASN A 289 16.04 -14.09 7.91
N GLU A 290 14.95 -13.37 7.57
CA GLU A 290 15.05 -12.20 6.69
C GLU A 290 15.33 -10.90 7.46
N TRP A 291 14.74 -10.74 8.65
CA TRP A 291 14.89 -9.52 9.45
C TRP A 291 16.02 -9.64 10.50
N GLU A 292 16.64 -10.82 10.61
CA GLU A 292 17.80 -11.12 11.47
C GLU A 292 17.61 -10.68 12.93
N ILE A 293 16.39 -10.85 13.47
CA ILE A 293 16.08 -10.44 14.84
C ILE A 293 16.67 -11.44 15.83
N ILE A 294 17.53 -10.94 16.72
CA ILE A 294 18.34 -11.74 17.66
C ILE A 294 17.58 -12.10 18.96
N ASP A 295 16.40 -11.54 19.20
CA ASP A 295 15.68 -11.70 20.47
C ASP A 295 15.27 -13.17 20.73
N PRO A 296 15.75 -13.78 21.83
CA PRO A 296 15.44 -15.18 22.19
C PRO A 296 13.95 -15.53 22.19
N TRP A 297 13.07 -14.57 22.48
CA TRP A 297 11.63 -14.82 22.49
C TRP A 297 11.12 -15.25 21.11
N TYR A 298 11.54 -14.58 20.04
CA TYR A 298 11.16 -14.91 18.66
C TYR A 298 11.78 -16.23 18.20
N HIS A 299 13.03 -16.47 18.55
CA HIS A 299 13.72 -17.73 18.24
C HIS A 299 13.04 -18.94 18.90
N ASN A 300 12.64 -18.80 20.17
CA ASN A 300 11.89 -19.84 20.87
C ASN A 300 10.54 -20.10 20.21
N LEU A 301 9.79 -19.04 19.88
CA LEU A 301 8.50 -19.17 19.20
C LEU A 301 8.64 -19.81 17.83
N TYR A 302 9.65 -19.42 17.05
CA TYR A 302 9.89 -19.97 15.71
C TYR A 302 10.11 -21.48 15.78
N ILE A 303 11.01 -21.94 16.66
CA ILE A 303 11.28 -23.37 16.85
C ILE A 303 10.02 -24.11 17.31
N LEU A 304 9.28 -23.56 18.29
CA LEU A 304 8.06 -24.19 18.79
C LEU A 304 6.97 -24.26 17.71
N SER A 305 6.84 -23.23 16.86
CA SER A 305 5.89 -23.22 15.75
C SER A 305 6.25 -24.28 14.70
N LYS A 306 7.53 -24.39 14.32
CA LYS A 306 8.03 -25.42 13.40
C LYS A 306 7.83 -26.83 13.95
N ILE A 307 8.09 -27.06 15.24
CA ILE A 307 7.78 -28.33 15.93
C ILE A 307 6.28 -28.64 15.80
N GLY A 308 5.40 -27.67 16.07
CA GLY A 308 3.95 -27.84 15.95
C GLY A 308 3.50 -28.23 14.53
N VAL A 309 4.06 -27.60 13.50
CA VAL A 309 3.80 -27.96 12.10
C VAL A 309 4.31 -29.39 11.81
N MET A 310 5.51 -29.75 12.30
CA MET A 310 6.05 -31.10 12.13
C MET A 310 5.17 -32.16 12.80
N GLU A 311 4.59 -31.89 13.98
CA GLU A 311 3.69 -32.85 14.64
C GLU A 311 2.48 -33.19 13.77
N LEU A 312 1.93 -32.19 13.08
CA LEU A 312 0.79 -32.37 12.20
C LEU A 312 1.18 -33.19 10.96
N MET A 313 2.29 -32.83 10.30
CA MET A 313 2.74 -33.55 9.12
C MET A 313 3.16 -35.00 9.43
N LEU A 314 3.83 -35.23 10.56
CA LEU A 314 4.20 -36.59 10.98
C LEU A 314 2.97 -37.44 11.32
N LYS A 315 1.94 -36.87 11.97
CA LYS A 315 0.68 -37.58 12.20
C LYS A 315 0.05 -38.05 10.89
N GLU A 316 0.02 -37.19 9.87
CA GLU A 316 -0.49 -37.57 8.54
C GLU A 316 0.39 -38.61 7.84
N TYR A 317 1.70 -38.49 7.97
CA TYR A 317 2.65 -39.42 7.37
C TYR A 317 2.57 -40.83 7.97
N TYR A 318 2.52 -40.95 9.30
CA TYR A 318 2.44 -42.24 9.98
C TYR A 318 1.09 -42.96 9.80
N LEU A 319 0.04 -42.25 9.36
CA LEU A 319 -1.21 -42.90 8.94
C LEU A 319 -1.04 -43.68 7.63
N THR A 320 -0.08 -43.29 6.79
CA THR A 320 0.14 -43.86 5.45
C THR A 320 1.38 -44.75 5.38
N HIS A 321 2.35 -44.56 6.27
CA HIS A 321 3.63 -45.26 6.29
C HIS A 321 3.89 -45.93 7.65
N PHE A 322 4.05 -47.26 7.65
CA PHE A 322 4.27 -48.07 8.86
C PHE A 322 5.74 -48.31 9.22
N LYS A 323 6.67 -47.75 8.43
CA LYS A 323 8.10 -47.90 8.69
C LYS A 323 8.64 -46.63 9.34
N TYR A 324 9.44 -46.82 10.39
CA TYR A 324 10.25 -45.77 10.95
C TYR A 324 11.29 -45.34 9.90
N ILE A 325 11.35 -44.05 9.63
CA ILE A 325 12.33 -43.43 8.73
C ILE A 325 13.07 -42.38 9.56
N ARG A 326 14.36 -42.24 9.29
CA ARG A 326 15.22 -41.30 9.99
C ARG A 326 14.69 -39.87 9.83
N PRO A 327 14.62 -39.07 10.92
CA PRO A 327 14.35 -37.64 10.86
C PRO A 327 15.22 -36.93 9.84
N GLY A 328 14.58 -36.30 8.85
CA GLY A 328 15.21 -35.62 7.72
C GLY A 328 15.39 -36.48 6.46
N ASP A 329 15.29 -37.81 6.54
CA ASP A 329 15.37 -38.71 5.39
C ASP A 329 13.97 -39.14 4.88
N GLU A 330 12.90 -38.54 5.40
CA GLU A 330 11.55 -38.75 4.88
C GLU A 330 11.39 -38.23 3.45
N GLU A 331 10.49 -38.84 2.69
CA GLU A 331 10.27 -38.47 1.29
C GLU A 331 9.48 -37.16 1.16
N GLY A 332 9.91 -36.29 0.23
CA GLY A 332 9.19 -35.08 -0.16
C GLY A 332 9.33 -33.92 0.83
N LEU A 333 8.30 -33.06 0.88
CA LEU A 333 8.29 -31.82 1.67
C LEU A 333 8.52 -32.05 3.17
N LEU A 334 8.11 -33.21 3.70
CA LEU A 334 8.31 -33.56 5.10
C LEU A 334 9.81 -33.62 5.45
N GLY A 335 10.60 -34.35 4.65
CA GLY A 335 12.03 -34.51 4.92
C GLY A 335 12.80 -33.20 4.80
N ASP A 336 12.42 -32.35 3.82
CA ASP A 336 13.04 -31.03 3.63
C ASP A 336 12.77 -30.10 4.83
N GLU A 337 11.52 -30.00 5.29
CA GLU A 337 11.17 -29.21 6.47
C GLU A 337 11.77 -29.79 7.76
N HIS A 338 11.85 -31.12 7.87
CA HIS A 338 12.44 -31.77 9.03
C HIS A 338 13.95 -31.50 9.11
N LYS A 339 14.66 -31.54 7.97
CA LYS A 339 16.06 -31.12 7.88
C LYS A 339 16.26 -29.67 8.31
N GLN A 340 15.41 -28.76 7.85
CA GLN A 340 15.48 -27.35 8.26
C GLN A 340 15.31 -27.20 9.78
N LEU A 341 14.36 -27.92 10.39
CA LEU A 341 14.18 -27.92 11.85
C LEU A 341 15.44 -28.42 12.58
N LEU A 342 16.06 -29.51 12.12
CA LEU A 342 17.28 -30.04 12.71
C LEU A 342 18.45 -29.04 12.59
N GLU A 343 18.62 -28.42 11.43
CA GLU A 343 19.61 -27.37 11.22
C GLU A 343 19.39 -26.17 12.13
N LEU A 344 18.14 -25.75 12.34
CA LEU A 344 17.78 -24.69 13.28
C LEU A 344 18.13 -25.07 14.72
N LEU A 345 17.80 -26.29 15.16
CA LEU A 345 18.14 -26.76 16.50
C LEU A 345 19.65 -26.83 16.73
N VAL A 346 20.45 -27.18 15.72
CA VAL A 346 21.92 -27.24 15.84
C VAL A 346 22.55 -25.86 15.75
N ASN A 347 22.21 -25.06 14.75
CA ASN A 347 22.96 -23.85 14.40
C ASN A 347 22.45 -22.59 15.10
N ASN A 348 21.19 -22.55 15.56
CA ASN A 348 20.63 -21.33 16.16
C ASN A 348 21.19 -21.11 17.59
N PRO A 349 21.87 -19.98 17.87
CA PRO A 349 22.47 -19.73 19.18
C PRO A 349 21.55 -18.97 20.15
N TYR A 350 20.42 -18.43 19.67
CA TYR A 350 19.64 -17.44 20.41
C TYR A 350 18.42 -18.01 21.13
N TYR A 351 18.02 -19.25 20.83
CA TYR A 351 16.91 -19.89 21.55
C TYR A 351 17.35 -20.43 22.92
N GLU A 352 16.39 -20.57 23.83
CA GLU A 352 16.59 -21.13 25.16
C GLU A 352 16.26 -22.64 25.17
N PRO A 353 17.27 -23.53 25.28
CA PRO A 353 17.05 -24.96 25.18
C PRO A 353 16.11 -25.53 26.26
N ASN A 354 16.09 -24.93 27.45
CA ASN A 354 15.20 -25.31 28.56
C ASN A 354 13.71 -25.10 28.24
N LYS A 355 13.36 -24.08 27.44
CA LYS A 355 11.96 -23.85 27.04
C LYS A 355 11.54 -24.85 25.98
N VAL A 356 12.40 -25.10 24.99
CA VAL A 356 12.13 -26.05 23.90
C VAL A 356 12.01 -27.48 24.43
N ILE A 357 12.88 -27.90 25.35
CA ILE A 357 12.82 -29.26 25.91
C ILE A 357 11.53 -29.51 26.71
N SER A 358 10.97 -28.49 27.35
CA SER A 358 9.71 -28.62 28.09
C SER A 358 8.55 -29.05 27.18
N LYS A 359 8.51 -28.54 25.94
CA LYS A 359 7.50 -28.91 24.95
C LYS A 359 7.81 -30.28 24.36
N LEU A 360 9.06 -30.52 23.96
CA LEU A 360 9.48 -31.77 23.34
C LEU A 360 9.31 -32.99 24.26
N SER A 361 9.39 -32.81 25.59
CA SER A 361 9.26 -33.89 26.57
C SER A 361 7.94 -34.67 26.47
N TYR A 362 6.89 -34.05 25.93
CA TYR A 362 5.56 -34.64 25.76
C TYR A 362 5.29 -35.13 24.33
N THR A 363 6.31 -35.13 23.47
CA THR A 363 6.20 -35.42 22.02
C THR A 363 7.08 -36.61 21.63
N ASN A 364 6.83 -37.16 20.44
CA ASN A 364 7.60 -38.29 19.89
C ASN A 364 8.86 -37.85 19.12
N PHE A 365 9.29 -36.59 19.29
CA PHE A 365 10.51 -36.03 18.69
C PHE A 365 11.76 -36.47 19.44
N TYR A 366 12.10 -37.75 19.32
CA TYR A 366 13.15 -38.35 20.14
C TYR A 366 14.55 -37.86 19.76
N TYR A 367 14.80 -37.67 18.47
CA TYR A 367 16.11 -37.25 17.96
C TYR A 367 16.37 -35.76 18.21
N GLU A 368 15.36 -34.92 18.02
CA GLU A 368 15.39 -33.47 18.27
C GLU A 368 15.67 -33.19 19.75
N ARG A 369 15.10 -34.00 20.65
CA ARG A 369 15.38 -33.93 22.09
C ARG A 369 16.85 -34.21 22.40
N LEU A 370 17.47 -35.19 21.75
CA LEU A 370 18.89 -35.49 21.94
C LEU A 370 19.75 -34.28 21.56
N ILE A 371 19.45 -33.62 20.44
CA ILE A 371 20.14 -32.39 20.01
C ILE A 371 20.00 -31.28 21.06
N VAL A 372 18.80 -31.08 21.62
CA VAL A 372 18.55 -30.05 22.63
C VAL A 372 19.26 -30.40 23.95
N TYR A 373 19.27 -31.66 24.37
CA TYR A 373 20.02 -32.12 25.56
C TYR A 373 21.54 -31.97 25.39
N ASP A 374 22.05 -32.15 24.18
CA ASP A 374 23.45 -31.93 23.83
C ASP A 374 23.85 -30.47 24.02
N LYS A 375 23.01 -29.54 23.56
CA LYS A 375 23.21 -28.11 23.85
C LYS A 375 23.14 -27.78 25.34
N LEU A 376 22.34 -28.50 26.12
CA LEU A 376 22.27 -28.35 27.58
C LEU A 376 23.42 -29.02 28.33
N LYS A 377 24.28 -29.80 27.65
CA LYS A 377 25.30 -30.68 28.26
C LYS A 377 24.69 -31.68 29.26
N GLN A 378 23.43 -32.04 29.07
CA GLN A 378 22.67 -32.96 29.91
C GLN A 378 22.47 -34.33 29.22
N ASN A 379 23.45 -34.73 28.41
CA ASN A 379 23.40 -35.96 27.60
C ASN A 379 23.14 -37.22 28.44
N ARG A 380 23.67 -37.29 29.67
CA ARG A 380 23.50 -38.46 30.54
C ARG A 380 22.03 -38.71 30.88
N ILE A 381 21.32 -37.65 31.25
CA ILE A 381 19.89 -37.71 31.59
C ILE A 381 19.08 -38.10 30.34
N ALA A 382 19.47 -37.61 29.16
CA ALA A 382 18.84 -37.98 27.91
C ALA A 382 19.00 -39.48 27.65
N PHE A 383 20.25 -39.97 27.59
CA PHE A 383 20.56 -41.37 27.31
C PHE A 383 19.92 -42.32 28.33
N GLU A 384 19.95 -42.01 29.63
CA GLU A 384 19.29 -42.80 30.66
C GLU A 384 17.77 -42.88 30.44
N ASN A 385 17.11 -41.78 30.05
CA ASN A 385 15.68 -41.81 29.75
C ASN A 385 15.37 -42.64 28.50
N TYR A 386 16.22 -42.57 27.47
CA TYR A 386 16.02 -43.32 26.22
C TYR A 386 16.27 -44.82 26.39
N LEU A 387 17.34 -45.20 27.07
CA LEU A 387 17.67 -46.59 27.38
C LEU A 387 16.60 -47.23 28.26
N ASN A 388 16.13 -46.53 29.30
CA ASN A 388 15.19 -47.09 30.27
C ASN A 388 13.72 -47.07 29.81
N ARG A 389 13.30 -46.13 28.95
CA ARG A 389 11.88 -45.99 28.56
C ARG A 389 11.55 -46.47 27.15
N LEU A 390 12.48 -46.39 26.21
CA LEU A 390 12.20 -46.62 24.79
C LEU A 390 12.95 -47.84 24.21
N SER A 391 13.98 -48.33 24.91
CA SER A 391 14.84 -49.47 24.46
C SER A 391 15.37 -49.31 23.03
N ASP A 392 15.46 -48.07 22.55
CA ASP A 392 15.76 -47.76 21.16
C ASP A 392 17.27 -47.53 20.98
N HIS A 393 18.01 -48.64 21.08
CA HIS A 393 19.48 -48.67 21.03
C HIS A 393 20.04 -48.15 19.71
N VAL A 394 19.32 -48.39 18.62
CA VAL A 394 19.71 -48.02 17.25
C VAL A 394 19.77 -46.51 17.08
N LEU A 395 18.78 -45.79 17.62
CA LEU A 395 18.70 -44.33 17.52
C LEU A 395 19.84 -43.64 18.31
N LEU A 396 20.19 -44.17 19.47
CA LEU A 396 21.29 -43.64 20.29
C LEU A 396 22.66 -43.88 19.64
N GLU A 397 22.89 -45.06 19.07
CA GLU A 397 24.12 -45.37 18.34
C GLU A 397 24.30 -44.49 17.11
N GLN A 398 23.22 -44.26 16.33
CA GLN A 398 23.25 -43.35 15.18
C GLN A 398 23.58 -41.92 15.58
N PHE A 399 22.97 -41.41 16.65
CA PHE A 399 23.28 -40.08 17.18
C PHE A 399 24.74 -39.95 17.62
N CYS A 400 25.28 -40.97 18.30
CA CYS A 400 26.68 -40.99 18.72
C CYS A 400 27.65 -41.03 17.51
N LEU A 401 27.34 -41.80 16.47
CA LEU A 401 28.13 -41.86 15.23
C LEU A 401 28.15 -40.53 14.48
N GLU A 402 27.02 -39.83 14.43
CA GLU A 402 26.91 -38.53 13.77
C GLU A 402 27.69 -37.45 14.52
N GLN A 403 27.54 -37.37 15.84
CA GLN A 403 28.32 -36.46 16.67
C GLN A 403 29.82 -36.73 16.56
N TYR A 404 30.21 -38.01 16.51
CA TYR A 404 31.59 -38.41 16.27
C TYR A 404 32.08 -37.93 14.88
N SER A 405 31.27 -38.10 13.83
CA SER A 405 31.63 -37.66 12.47
C SER A 405 31.78 -36.12 12.36
N ILE A 406 30.90 -35.37 13.03
CA ILE A 406 30.93 -33.90 13.08
C ILE A 406 32.16 -33.42 13.85
N ASN A 407 32.48 -34.04 14.99
CA ASN A 407 33.66 -33.72 15.78
C ASN A 407 34.96 -34.06 15.03
N LYS A 408 34.98 -35.19 14.31
CA LYS A 408 36.09 -35.59 13.43
C LYS A 408 36.31 -34.60 12.29
N ALA A 409 35.25 -34.07 11.69
CA ALA A 409 35.33 -33.05 10.64
C ALA A 409 35.79 -31.68 11.17
N ARG A 410 35.45 -31.33 12.42
CA ARG A 410 35.77 -30.03 13.04
C ARG A 410 37.20 -29.92 13.58
N LYS A 411 38.04 -30.96 13.53
CA LYS A 411 39.45 -30.93 13.99
C LYS A 411 39.66 -30.40 15.41
N TYR A 412 38.65 -30.47 16.28
CA TYR A 412 38.80 -30.10 17.69
C TYR A 412 39.21 -31.32 18.53
N CYS A 413 40.18 -31.09 19.41
CA CYS A 413 40.94 -32.07 20.16
C CYS A 413 40.09 -33.07 20.97
N LEU A 414 40.46 -34.35 20.87
CA LEU A 414 39.98 -35.53 21.59
C LEU A 414 40.13 -35.46 23.14
N GLU A 415 40.44 -34.32 23.73
CA GLU A 415 40.85 -34.25 25.14
C GLU A 415 39.79 -33.67 26.10
N GLN A 416 38.69 -33.08 25.61
CA GLN A 416 37.72 -32.41 26.50
C GLN A 416 36.23 -32.63 26.18
N CYS A 417 35.89 -33.36 25.12
CA CYS A 417 34.52 -33.79 24.89
C CYS A 417 34.32 -35.13 25.58
N SER A 418 33.51 -35.18 26.63
CA SER A 418 32.91 -36.44 27.09
C SER A 418 32.11 -37.01 25.91
N GLU A 419 32.73 -37.87 25.11
CA GLU A 419 32.11 -38.26 23.85
C GLU A 419 30.77 -38.93 24.16
N PRO A 420 29.71 -38.57 23.42
CA PRO A 420 28.42 -39.25 23.53
C PRO A 420 28.57 -40.77 23.48
N PHE A 421 29.58 -41.25 22.75
CA PHE A 421 29.97 -42.64 22.63
C PHE A 421 30.47 -43.25 23.96
N PHE A 422 31.39 -42.59 24.67
CA PHE A 422 31.87 -43.06 25.98
C PHE A 422 30.72 -43.13 26.98
N LEU A 423 29.86 -42.12 27.01
CA LEU A 423 28.71 -42.06 27.90
C LEU A 423 27.69 -43.17 27.59
N LEU A 424 27.43 -43.44 26.32
CA LEU A 424 26.56 -44.55 25.90
C LEU A 424 27.15 -45.91 26.32
N THR A 425 28.46 -46.11 26.14
CA THR A 425 29.13 -47.35 26.59
C THR A 425 29.09 -47.52 28.10
N GLU A 426 29.33 -46.45 28.88
CA GLU A 426 29.25 -46.47 30.34
C GLU A 426 27.85 -46.86 30.81
N LEU A 427 26.81 -46.27 30.22
CA LEU A 427 25.41 -46.60 30.53
C LEU A 427 25.04 -48.04 30.15
N TYR A 428 25.56 -48.56 29.02
CA TYR A 428 25.39 -49.97 28.66
C TYR A 428 26.02 -50.91 29.68
N PHE A 429 27.23 -50.58 30.17
CA PHE A 429 27.87 -51.36 31.23
C PHE A 429 27.12 -51.27 32.56
N GLU A 430 26.58 -50.10 32.93
CA GLU A 430 25.76 -49.93 34.13
C GLU A 430 24.48 -50.78 34.07
N LEU A 431 23.78 -50.80 32.93
CA LEU A 431 22.58 -51.63 32.71
C LEU A 431 22.90 -53.13 32.72
N ALA A 432 23.98 -53.54 32.04
CA ALA A 432 24.43 -54.93 32.02
C ALA A 432 24.78 -55.46 33.43
N ASN A 433 25.32 -54.59 34.29
CA ASN A 433 25.65 -54.93 35.67
C ASN A 433 24.41 -55.03 36.58
N GLN A 434 23.29 -54.38 36.24
CA GLN A 434 22.04 -54.44 37.01
C GLN A 434 21.19 -55.68 36.68
N GLU A 435 21.23 -56.18 35.44
CA GLU A 435 20.34 -57.27 35.00
C GLU A 435 20.91 -58.69 35.16
N ASN A 436 22.19 -58.86 35.48
CA ASN A 436 22.83 -60.19 35.65
C ASN A 436 22.47 -61.20 34.53
N LYS A 437 22.30 -60.70 33.30
CA LYS A 437 22.08 -61.49 32.10
C LYS A 437 22.97 -60.95 30.99
N PHE A 438 24.14 -61.56 30.84
CA PHE A 438 24.84 -61.57 29.56
C PHE A 438 24.03 -62.44 28.58
N GLU A 439 22.90 -61.94 28.09
CA GLU A 439 22.25 -62.48 26.89
C GLU A 439 22.37 -61.44 25.78
N LYS A 440 23.52 -61.50 25.09
CA LYS A 440 23.76 -60.96 23.74
C LYS A 440 23.10 -59.60 23.45
N ILE A 441 23.58 -58.53 24.08
CA ILE A 441 23.66 -57.25 23.37
C ILE A 441 24.90 -57.38 22.50
N GLY A 442 24.68 -57.69 21.23
CA GLY A 442 25.72 -57.85 20.23
C GLY A 442 26.50 -56.55 20.11
N ILE A 443 27.67 -56.51 20.74
CA ILE A 443 28.75 -55.63 20.35
C ILE A 443 29.16 -56.07 18.93
N GLU A 444 28.49 -55.54 17.92
CA GLU A 444 29.11 -55.34 16.60
C GLU A 444 29.85 -53.99 16.60
N LEU A 445 30.69 -53.76 17.63
CA LEU A 445 31.76 -52.78 17.53
C LEU A 445 32.93 -53.46 16.82
N PHE A 446 32.85 -53.45 15.48
CA PHE A 446 34.03 -53.67 14.65
C PHE A 446 35.01 -52.51 14.87
N PHE A 447 36.22 -52.87 15.32
CA PHE A 447 37.53 -52.23 15.15
C PHE A 447 37.62 -50.70 14.92
#